data_AF-A0A6P0MGE6-F1
#
_entry.id   AF-A0A6P0MGE6-F1
#
_cell.length_a   1.000
_cell.length_b   1.000
_cell.length_c   1.000
_cell.angle_alpha   90.00
_cell.angle_beta   90.00
_cell.angle_gamma   90.00
#
_symmetry.space_group_name_H-M   'P 1'
#
loop_
_entity.id
_entity.type
_entity.pdbx_description
1 polymer ?
#
loop_
_entity_poly.entity_id
_entity_poly.type
_entity_poly.pdbx_seq_one_letter_code
_entity_poly.pdbx_strand_id
1 'polypeptide(L)'
;MGQIQMDQSIQANKEKVFALLLMRFNIQPSKANVLAEKWLNQHPEETWESLKILLKNEQVTVSRGLLKELPQSSTPKSPTIKYRDTSRKNSHQLKSTPSVNKNRYRGVEY
;
A
#
# COMPACT_ATOMS: atom_id res chain seq x y z
N MET A 1 16.40 38.81 3.42
CA MET A 1 16.16 38.00 2.20
C MET A 1 15.57 36.62 2.56
N GLY A 2 14.44 36.56 3.28
CA GLY A 2 13.89 35.28 3.78
C GLY A 2 12.61 34.77 3.09
N GLN A 3 11.87 35.64 2.40
CA GLN A 3 10.55 35.28 1.87
C GLN A 3 10.59 34.54 0.53
N ILE A 4 11.63 34.75 -0.28
CA ILE A 4 11.73 34.18 -1.65
C ILE A 4 11.97 32.67 -1.60
N GLN A 5 12.74 32.18 -0.62
CA GLN A 5 13.07 30.76 -0.48
C GLN A 5 11.86 29.92 -0.02
N MET A 6 10.97 30.53 0.77
CA MET A 6 9.81 29.85 1.35
C MET A 6 8.69 29.67 0.31
N ASP A 7 8.53 30.62 -0.61
CA ASP A 7 7.55 30.54 -1.67
C ASP A 7 7.90 29.47 -2.74
N GLN A 8 9.19 29.35 -3.08
CA GLN A 8 9.66 28.34 -4.03
C GLN A 8 9.45 26.90 -3.55
N SER A 9 9.62 26.64 -2.25
CA SER A 9 9.46 25.30 -1.69
C SER A 9 7.98 24.88 -1.64
N ILE A 10 7.06 25.82 -1.42
CA ILE A 10 5.61 25.60 -1.53
C ILE A 10 5.23 25.26 -2.97
N GLN A 11 5.72 26.03 -3.94
CA GLN A 11 5.43 25.80 -5.35
C GLN A 11 5.94 24.44 -5.83
N ALA A 12 7.18 24.08 -5.48
CA ALA A 12 7.74 22.77 -5.82
C ALA A 12 6.94 21.60 -5.20
N ASN A 13 6.39 21.79 -4.00
CA ASN A 13 5.54 20.80 -3.36
C ASN A 13 4.17 20.68 -4.07
N LYS A 14 3.57 21.79 -4.49
CA LYS A 14 2.34 21.78 -5.32
C LYS A 14 2.54 21.00 -6.62
N GLU A 15 3.62 21.27 -7.34
CA GLU A 15 3.92 20.58 -8.60
C GLU A 15 4.10 19.07 -8.40
N LYS A 16 4.77 18.65 -7.31
CA LYS A 16 4.92 17.24 -6.97
C LYS A 16 3.59 16.56 -6.62
N VAL A 17 2.74 17.22 -5.82
CA VAL A 17 1.39 16.72 -5.52
C VAL A 17 0.60 16.55 -6.82
N PHE A 18 0.64 17.55 -7.69
CA PHE A 18 -0.05 17.52 -8.96
C PHE A 18 0.44 16.38 -9.84
N ALA A 19 1.76 16.23 -9.97
CA ALA A 19 2.37 15.14 -10.73
C ALA A 19 1.97 13.76 -10.19
N LEU A 20 1.93 13.58 -8.86
CA LEU A 20 1.43 12.35 -8.23
C LEU A 20 -0.04 12.10 -8.58
N LEU A 21 -0.89 13.13 -8.51
CA LEU A 21 -2.31 12.99 -8.84
C LEU A 21 -2.54 12.57 -10.30
N LEU A 22 -1.78 13.15 -11.23
CA LEU A 22 -1.83 12.81 -12.64
C LEU A 22 -1.31 11.39 -12.90
N MET A 23 -0.13 11.04 -12.37
CA MET A 23 0.53 9.77 -12.65
C MET A 23 -0.16 8.58 -11.99
N ARG A 24 -0.63 8.71 -10.74
CA ARG A 24 -1.24 7.60 -9.99
C ARG A 24 -2.71 7.40 -10.30
N PHE A 25 -3.46 8.48 -10.45
CA PHE A 25 -4.93 8.42 -10.51
C PHE A 25 -5.48 8.76 -11.88
N ASN A 26 -4.61 9.06 -12.86
CA ASN A 26 -4.97 9.40 -14.24
C ASN A 26 -6.08 10.48 -14.31
N ILE A 27 -5.98 11.48 -13.41
CA ILE A 27 -6.96 12.57 -13.33
C ILE A 27 -6.64 13.59 -14.40
N GLN A 28 -7.68 14.25 -14.92
CA GLN A 28 -7.51 15.40 -15.82
C GLN A 28 -6.82 16.56 -15.09
N PRO A 29 -5.83 17.25 -15.69
CA PRO A 29 -5.08 18.32 -15.04
C PRO A 29 -5.97 19.43 -14.47
N SER A 30 -7.05 19.79 -15.17
CA SER A 30 -8.02 20.77 -14.71
C SER A 30 -8.70 20.40 -13.38
N LYS A 31 -8.84 19.10 -13.10
CA LYS A 31 -9.51 18.60 -11.88
C LYS A 31 -8.53 18.29 -10.75
N ALA A 32 -7.27 17.98 -11.08
CA ALA A 32 -6.26 17.64 -10.08
C ALA A 32 -5.96 18.81 -9.13
N ASN A 33 -5.96 20.05 -9.62
CA ASN A 33 -5.74 21.22 -8.78
C ASN A 33 -6.92 21.42 -7.80
N VAL A 34 -8.15 21.41 -8.33
CA VAL A 34 -9.39 21.53 -7.54
C VAL A 34 -9.47 20.46 -6.45
N LEU A 35 -9.02 19.23 -6.75
CA LEU A 35 -8.98 18.14 -5.79
C LEU A 35 -8.03 18.42 -4.62
N ALA A 36 -6.80 18.83 -4.92
CA ALA A 36 -5.80 19.12 -3.90
C ALA A 36 -6.21 20.32 -3.03
N GLU A 37 -6.74 21.38 -3.66
CA GLU A 37 -7.28 22.55 -2.95
C GLU A 37 -8.46 22.17 -2.07
N LYS A 38 -9.38 21.32 -2.56
CA LYS A 38 -10.53 20.86 -1.79
C LYS A 38 -10.10 20.05 -0.55
N TRP A 39 -9.07 19.23 -0.68
CA TRP A 39 -8.50 18.50 0.47
C TRP A 39 -7.96 19.44 1.53
N LEU A 40 -7.12 20.41 1.14
CA LEU A 40 -6.53 21.36 2.07
C LEU A 40 -7.58 22.27 2.72
N ASN A 41 -8.68 22.57 2.03
CA ASN A 41 -9.82 23.28 2.63
C ASN A 41 -10.58 22.43 3.66
N GLN A 42 -10.61 21.11 3.49
CA GLN A 42 -11.23 20.19 4.45
C GLN A 42 -10.33 19.91 5.66
N HIS A 43 -9.01 20.01 5.49
CA HIS A 43 -8.00 19.78 6.51
C HIS A 43 -7.10 21.02 6.64
N PRO A 44 -7.53 22.08 7.33
CA PRO A 44 -6.79 23.35 7.41
C PRO A 44 -5.46 23.23 8.17
N GLU A 45 -5.26 22.15 8.93
CA GLU A 45 -4.00 21.81 9.60
C GLU A 45 -2.96 21.19 8.65
N GLU A 46 -3.40 20.67 7.50
CA GLU A 46 -2.54 20.00 6.54
C GLU A 46 -1.92 20.99 5.54
N THR A 47 -0.69 20.69 5.11
CA THR A 47 0.01 21.50 4.11
C THR A 47 0.21 20.72 2.81
N TRP A 48 0.63 21.40 1.74
CA TRP A 48 1.04 20.76 0.48
C TRP A 48 2.13 19.70 0.69
N GLU A 49 2.99 19.88 1.68
CA GLU A 49 3.99 18.90 2.05
C GLU A 49 3.38 17.66 2.69
N SER A 50 2.46 17.83 3.64
CA SER A 50 1.73 16.71 4.25
C SER A 50 0.96 15.92 3.19
N LEU A 51 0.22 16.62 2.33
CA LEU A 51 -0.53 15.99 1.23
C LEU A 51 0.38 15.21 0.26
N LYS A 52 1.56 15.75 -0.07
CA LYS A 52 2.59 15.05 -0.85
C LYS A 52 3.01 13.74 -0.17
N ILE A 53 3.26 13.77 1.14
CA ILE A 53 3.65 12.58 1.92
C ILE A 53 2.52 11.56 1.96
N LEU A 54 1.28 12.01 2.19
CA LEU A 54 0.08 11.17 2.19
C LEU A 54 -0.12 10.44 0.85
N LEU A 55 -0.01 11.17 -0.27
CA LEU A 55 -0.10 10.61 -1.61
C LEU A 55 1.05 9.64 -1.90
N LYS A 56 2.27 9.97 -1.48
CA LYS A 56 3.46 9.11 -1.66
C LYS A 56 3.36 7.81 -0.86
N ASN A 57 2.80 7.87 0.35
CA ASN A 57 2.63 6.72 1.23
C ASN A 57 1.33 5.95 0.96
N GLU A 58 0.59 6.29 -0.11
CA GLU A 58 -0.68 5.63 -0.48
C GLU A 58 -1.72 5.66 0.65
N GLN A 59 -1.67 6.68 1.49
CA GLN A 59 -2.63 6.88 2.59
C GLN A 59 -3.90 7.61 2.13
N VAL A 60 -3.88 8.14 0.91
CA VAL A 60 -4.99 8.86 0.31
C VAL A 60 -5.23 8.32 -1.09
N THR A 61 -6.49 8.12 -1.45
CA THR A 61 -6.91 7.66 -2.77
C THR A 61 -7.91 8.62 -3.39
N VAL A 62 -8.02 8.58 -4.72
CA VAL A 62 -9.05 9.31 -5.45
C VAL A 62 -10.20 8.36 -5.72
N SER A 63 -11.35 8.64 -5.11
CA SER A 63 -12.57 7.87 -5.31
C SER A 63 -13.72 8.79 -5.67
N ARG A 64 -14.38 8.52 -6.81
CA ARG A 64 -15.49 9.33 -7.36
C ARG A 64 -15.14 10.82 -7.54
N GLY A 65 -13.89 11.11 -7.91
CA GLY A 65 -13.42 12.48 -8.11
C GLY A 65 -13.26 13.28 -6.82
N LEU A 66 -13.05 12.61 -5.68
CA LEU A 66 -12.70 13.20 -4.39
C LEU A 66 -11.50 12.48 -3.80
N LEU A 67 -10.59 13.22 -3.17
CA LEU A 67 -9.56 12.63 -2.32
C LEU A 67 -10.21 12.10 -1.05
N LYS A 68 -9.87 10.88 -0.67
CA LYS A 68 -10.33 10.22 0.54
C LYS A 68 -9.15 9.55 1.23
N GLU A 69 -9.10 9.67 2.55
CA GLU A 69 -8.20 8.86 3.37
C GLU A 69 -8.53 7.39 3.12
N LEU A 70 -7.50 6.61 2.80
CA LEU A 70 -7.60 5.17 2.88
C LEU A 70 -7.60 4.83 4.38
N PRO A 71 -8.62 4.12 4.89
CA PRO A 71 -8.56 3.63 6.25
C PRO A 71 -7.29 2.79 6.34
N GLN A 72 -6.36 3.19 7.21
CA GLN A 72 -5.23 2.35 7.54
C GLN A 72 -5.80 1.08 8.16
N SER A 73 -6.00 0.06 7.33
CA SER A 73 -6.18 -1.28 7.82
C SER A 73 -4.89 -1.61 8.53
N SER A 74 -4.88 -1.42 9.84
CA SER A 74 -3.90 -1.96 10.78
C SER A 74 -3.92 -3.48 10.66
N THR A 75 -3.34 -3.99 9.58
CA THR A 75 -2.99 -5.40 9.43
C THR A 75 -1.49 -5.46 9.24
N PRO A 76 -0.72 -5.45 10.34
CA PRO A 76 0.64 -5.95 10.26
C PRO A 76 0.58 -7.46 9.96
N LYS A 77 1.25 -7.85 8.87
CA LYS A 77 1.96 -9.12 8.66
C LYS A 77 1.20 -10.42 9.00
N SER A 78 0.87 -11.21 7.97
CA SER A 78 1.53 -12.50 7.70
C SER A 78 0.74 -13.28 6.64
N PRO A 79 1.37 -13.78 5.56
CA PRO A 79 0.75 -14.81 4.72
C PRO A 79 0.81 -16.14 5.48
N THR A 80 -0.06 -16.34 6.48
CA THR A 80 -0.32 -17.70 6.96
C THR A 80 -1.16 -18.39 5.91
N ILE A 81 -0.48 -19.06 4.98
CA ILE A 81 -1.06 -20.09 4.11
C ILE A 81 -1.77 -21.09 5.03
N LYS A 82 -3.09 -20.93 5.18
CA LYS A 82 -3.93 -21.96 5.78
C LYS A 82 -4.10 -23.02 4.71
N TYR A 83 -3.23 -24.03 4.73
CA TYR A 83 -3.53 -25.29 4.05
C TYR A 83 -4.88 -25.75 4.56
N ARG A 84 -5.87 -25.68 3.67
CA ARG A 84 -7.21 -26.20 3.85
C ARG A 84 -7.11 -27.72 3.80
N ASP A 85 -6.71 -28.33 4.91
CA ASP A 85 -6.87 -29.77 5.08
C ASP A 85 -8.33 -30.05 5.42
N THR A 86 -9.05 -30.53 4.41
CA THR A 86 -10.37 -31.12 4.57
C THR A 86 -10.25 -32.61 4.28
N SER A 87 -10.01 -33.45 5.29
CA SER A 87 -10.79 -34.70 5.44
C SER A 87 -10.51 -35.49 6.73
N ARG A 88 -11.56 -35.56 7.55
CA ARG A 88 -12.10 -36.76 8.24
C ARG A 88 -11.19 -37.61 9.15
N LYS A 89 -11.51 -37.52 10.46
CA LYS A 89 -11.60 -38.59 11.48
C LYS A 89 -11.21 -40.01 11.00
N ASN A 90 -10.25 -40.66 11.67
CA ASN A 90 -10.56 -41.86 12.48
C ASN A 90 -9.42 -42.24 13.44
N SER A 91 -9.86 -42.82 14.56
CA SER A 91 -9.14 -43.54 15.62
C SER A 91 -7.90 -44.32 15.17
N HIS A 92 -6.79 -44.20 15.89
CA HIS A 92 -6.19 -45.28 16.69
C HIS A 92 -4.83 -44.85 17.26
N GLN A 93 -4.79 -44.79 18.59
CA GLN A 93 -3.60 -44.87 19.43
C GLN A 93 -2.72 -46.05 18.97
N LEU A 94 -1.40 -45.86 18.75
CA LEU A 94 -0.31 -46.82 19.06
C LEU A 94 1.06 -46.37 18.52
N LYS A 95 2.00 -46.28 19.47
CA LYS A 95 3.42 -46.66 19.40
C LYS A 95 4.46 -45.79 18.66
N SER A 96 5.35 -45.29 19.48
CA SER A 96 6.76 -44.93 19.29
C SER A 96 7.55 -45.92 18.40
N THR A 97 8.36 -45.39 17.47
CA THR A 97 9.83 -45.61 17.32
C THR A 97 10.35 -45.05 15.96
N PRO A 98 11.65 -44.69 15.84
CA PRO A 98 12.21 -43.97 14.70
C PRO A 98 12.78 -44.93 13.64
N SER A 99 12.74 -44.55 12.36
CA SER A 99 13.62 -45.16 11.36
C SER A 99 13.78 -44.25 10.14
N VAL A 100 14.96 -43.64 10.05
CA VAL A 100 15.52 -43.06 8.82
C VAL A 100 15.53 -44.16 7.76
N ASN A 101 14.74 -44.04 6.69
CA ASN A 101 14.90 -44.91 5.53
C ASN A 101 15.09 -44.10 4.24
N LYS A 102 16.17 -44.48 3.57
CA LYS A 102 16.78 -43.91 2.38
C LYS A 102 15.85 -44.08 1.18
N ASN A 103 15.47 -43.00 0.51
CA ASN A 103 15.03 -43.09 -0.88
C ASN A 103 16.11 -42.54 -1.81
N ARG A 104 16.73 -43.51 -2.48
CA ARG A 104 17.79 -43.42 -3.47
C ARG A 104 17.38 -42.61 -4.68
N TYR A 105 18.35 -41.85 -5.18
CA TYR A 105 18.41 -41.26 -6.52
C TYR A 105 17.99 -42.25 -7.62
N ARG A 106 17.14 -41.78 -8.53
CA ARG A 106 17.00 -42.28 -9.90
C ARG A 106 16.61 -41.11 -10.80
N GLY A 107 17.59 -40.53 -11.47
CA GLY A 107 17.41 -39.61 -12.58
C GLY A 107 18.27 -40.13 -13.73
N VAL A 108 17.61 -40.64 -14.76
CA VAL A 108 18.20 -41.13 -16.00
C VAL A 108 18.35 -39.92 -16.90
N GLU A 109 19.55 -39.66 -17.42
CA GLU A 109 19.75 -38.75 -18.55
C GLU A 109 19.90 -39.57 -19.83
N TYR A 110 19.31 -39.05 -20.91
CA TYR A 110 19.16 -39.65 -22.25
C TYR A 110 20.47 -39.72 -23.03
#